data_AF-A0A3A1QWC1-F1
#
_entry.id   AF-A0A3A1QWC1-F1
#
_cell.length_a   1.000
_cell.length_b   1.000
_cell.length_c   1.000
_cell.angle_alpha   90.00
_cell.angle_beta   90.00
_cell.angle_gamma   90.00
#
_symmetry.space_group_name_H-M   'P 1'
#
loop_
_entity.id
_entity.type
_entity.pdbx_description
1 polymer ?
#
loop_
_entity_poly.entity_id
_entity_poly.type
_entity_poly.pdbx_seq_one_letter_code
_entity_poly.pdbx_strand_id
1 'polypeptide(L)'
;MFDVETLIAIRRRADELSYQCMNRKLANDPQELKMALDNICRALGTFAEVEIHRIRNENIAYDPQSYIKGRLAFAYKAMKTVPRDDSHTA
;
A
#
# COMPACT_ATOMS: atom_id res chain seq x y z
N MET A 1 14.67 -12.61 6.19
CA MET A 1 14.88 -11.19 5.82
C MET A 1 15.02 -11.14 4.31
N PHE A 2 14.29 -10.26 3.61
CA PHE A 2 14.37 -10.16 2.15
C PHE A 2 15.72 -9.52 1.74
N ASP A 3 16.27 -9.93 0.59
CA ASP A 3 17.41 -9.26 -0.02
C ASP A 3 17.01 -7.93 -0.67
N VAL A 4 18.02 -7.13 -1.06
CA VAL A 4 17.81 -5.79 -1.63
C VAL A 4 17.05 -5.84 -2.95
N GLU A 5 17.31 -6.84 -3.79
CA GLU A 5 16.65 -6.98 -5.09
C GLU A 5 15.15 -7.27 -4.92
N THR A 6 14.82 -8.14 -3.97
CA THR A 6 13.45 -8.46 -3.57
C THR A 6 12.75 -7.24 -3.01
N LEU A 7 13.40 -6.45 -2.15
CA LEU A 7 12.82 -5.21 -1.60
C LEU A 7 12.58 -4.16 -2.69
N ILE A 8 13.50 -4.02 -3.65
CA ILE A 8 13.33 -3.12 -4.81
C ILE A 8 12.14 -3.57 -5.66
N ALA A 9 12.01 -4.88 -5.91
CA ALA A 9 10.89 -5.44 -6.66
C ALA A 9 9.56 -5.22 -5.94
N ILE A 10 9.51 -5.43 -4.62
CA ILE A 10 8.32 -5.15 -3.78
C ILE A 10 7.94 -3.67 -3.89
N ARG A 11 8.90 -2.76 -3.69
CA ARG A 11 8.64 -1.31 -3.77
C ARG A 11 8.07 -0.93 -5.14
N ARG A 12 8.72 -1.37 -6.22
CA ARG A 12 8.27 -1.11 -7.59
C ARG A 12 6.86 -1.63 -7.82
N ARG A 13 6.57 -2.85 -7.38
CA ARG A 13 5.26 -3.46 -7.58
C ARG A 13 4.17 -2.75 -6.77
N ALA A 14 4.51 -2.30 -5.57
CA ALA A 14 3.62 -1.50 -4.74
C ALA A 14 3.29 -0.16 -5.41
N ASP A 15 4.28 0.53 -5.98
CA ASP A 15 4.09 1.78 -6.72
C ASP A 15 3.21 1.58 -7.97
N GLU A 16 3.45 0.51 -8.73
CA GLU A 16 2.64 0.15 -9.91
C GLU A 16 1.16 -0.07 -9.53
N LEU A 17 0.90 -0.82 -8.46
CA LEU A 17 -0.46 -1.09 -7.98
C LEU A 17 -1.14 0.19 -7.44
N SER A 18 -0.42 1.01 -6.67
CA SER A 18 -0.91 2.31 -6.19
C SER A 18 -1.30 3.22 -7.37
N TYR A 19 -0.47 3.27 -8.41
CA TYR A 19 -0.78 4.03 -9.63
C TYR A 19 -2.04 3.51 -10.33
N GLN A 20 -2.20 2.19 -10.43
CA GLN A 20 -3.40 1.57 -11.02
C GLN A 20 -4.66 1.90 -10.21
N CYS A 21 -4.60 1.93 -8.87
CA CYS A 21 -5.73 2.30 -8.02
C CYS A 21 -6.23 3.73 -8.28
N MET A 22 -5.35 4.63 -8.73
CA MET A 22 -5.69 6.02 -9.09
C MET A 22 -6.23 6.16 -10.52
N ASN A 23 -6.20 5.09 -11.32
CA ASN A 23 -6.66 5.13 -12.70
C ASN A 23 -8.20 5.13 -12.76
N ARG A 24 -8.76 6.25 -13.20
CA ARG A 24 -10.21 6.48 -13.35
C ARG A 24 -10.89 5.55 -14.38
N LYS A 25 -10.12 4.83 -15.21
CA LYS A 25 -10.68 3.90 -16.23
C LYS A 25 -11.16 2.56 -15.67
N LEU A 26 -10.81 2.21 -14.43
CA LEU A 26 -11.33 1.02 -13.74
C LEU A 26 -12.73 1.33 -13.19
N ALA A 27 -13.74 1.43 -14.05
CA ALA A 27 -15.06 1.93 -13.65
C ALA A 27 -15.85 1.01 -12.69
N ASN A 28 -15.42 -0.24 -12.51
CA ASN A 28 -16.24 -1.27 -11.87
C ASN A 28 -15.94 -1.51 -10.38
N ASP A 29 -14.77 -1.11 -9.87
CA ASP A 29 -14.42 -1.35 -8.46
C ASP A 29 -14.89 -0.20 -7.56
N PRO A 30 -15.39 -0.50 -6.34
CA PRO A 30 -15.73 0.52 -5.34
C PRO A 30 -14.55 1.47 -5.10
N GLN A 31 -14.83 2.77 -5.06
CA GLN A 31 -13.80 3.79 -4.85
C GLN A 31 -13.07 3.57 -3.53
N GLU A 32 -13.79 3.10 -2.51
CA GLU A 32 -13.31 2.76 -1.18
C GLU A 32 -12.31 1.61 -1.23
N LEU A 33 -12.54 0.60 -2.07
CA LEU A 33 -11.63 -0.54 -2.24
C LEU A 33 -10.32 -0.07 -2.90
N LYS A 34 -10.40 0.78 -3.92
CA LYS A 34 -9.20 1.38 -4.55
C LYS A 34 -8.42 2.24 -3.58
N MET A 35 -9.12 3.03 -2.76
CA MET A 35 -8.48 3.83 -1.72
C MET A 35 -7.82 2.97 -0.66
N ALA A 36 -8.45 1.87 -0.25
CA ALA A 36 -7.86 0.92 0.69
C ALA A 36 -6.57 0.31 0.13
N LEU A 37 -6.64 -0.19 -1.11
CA LEU A 37 -5.50 -0.82 -1.78
C LEU A 37 -4.36 0.18 -2.02
N ASP A 38 -4.64 1.39 -2.47
CA ASP A 38 -3.63 2.45 -2.63
C ASP A 38 -2.87 2.72 -1.32
N ASN A 39 -3.61 2.89 -0.22
CA ASN A 39 -2.98 3.16 1.07
C ASN A 39 -2.13 1.97 1.57
N ILE A 40 -2.58 0.72 1.34
CA ILE A 40 -1.78 -0.48 1.65
C ILE A 40 -0.50 -0.52 0.80
N CYS A 41 -0.61 -0.28 -0.51
CA CYS A 41 0.53 -0.25 -1.41
C CYS A 41 1.54 0.82 -1.01
N ARG A 42 1.10 2.04 -0.68
CA ARG A 42 1.98 3.10 -0.18
C ARG A 42 2.69 2.72 1.11
N ALA A 43 1.98 2.07 2.04
CA ALA A 43 2.57 1.59 3.29
C ALA A 43 3.65 0.51 3.03
N LEU A 44 3.37 -0.43 2.12
CA LEU A 44 4.31 -1.47 1.71
C LEU A 44 5.55 -0.89 1.00
N GLY A 45 5.35 0.09 0.11
CA GLY A 45 6.43 0.77 -0.58
C GLY A 45 7.38 1.48 0.39
N THR A 46 6.83 2.21 1.36
CA THR A 46 7.63 2.85 2.42
C THR A 46 8.33 1.83 3.32
N PHE A 47 7.67 0.72 3.68
CA PHE A 47 8.32 -0.35 4.44
C PHE A 47 9.54 -0.92 3.68
N ALA A 48 9.37 -1.23 2.39
CA ALA A 48 10.47 -1.72 1.57
C ALA A 48 11.59 -0.70 1.43
N GLU A 49 11.27 0.59 1.28
CA GLU A 49 12.25 1.68 1.28
C GLU A 49 13.06 1.72 2.58
N VAL A 50 12.39 1.66 3.74
CA VAL A 50 13.06 1.64 5.06
C VAL A 50 14.07 0.49 5.16
N GLU A 51 13.66 -0.71 4.74
CA GLU A 51 14.55 -1.88 4.79
C GLU A 51 15.73 -1.76 3.81
N ILE A 52 15.53 -1.16 2.63
CA ILE A 52 16.62 -0.87 1.69
C ILE A 52 17.62 0.10 2.31
N HIS A 53 17.14 1.21 2.88
CA HIS A 53 18.00 2.19 3.56
C HIS A 53 18.77 1.54 4.72
N ARG A 54 18.11 0.69 5.51
CA ARG A 54 18.73 -0.06 6.61
C ARG A 54 19.85 -0.98 6.12
N ILE A 55 19.66 -1.71 5.03
CA ILE A 55 20.68 -2.60 4.45
C ILE A 55 21.86 -1.79 3.88
N ARG A 56 21.57 -0.63 3.26
CA ARG A 56 22.58 0.25 2.67
C ARG A 56 23.27 1.18 3.68
N ASN A 57 22.86 1.15 4.94
CA ASN A 57 23.32 2.06 5.99
C ASN A 57 23.12 3.54 5.62
N GLU A 58 21.98 3.84 5.00
CA GLU A 58 21.56 5.17 4.59
C GLU A 58 20.55 5.76 5.59
N ASN A 59 20.56 7.08 5.76
CA ASN A 59 19.64 7.79 6.64
C ASN A 59 18.30 8.10 5.96
N ILE A 60 17.21 8.11 6.74
CA ILE A 60 15.87 8.48 6.28
C ILE A 60 15.52 9.84 6.89
N ALA A 61 15.13 10.81 6.05
CA ALA A 61 14.91 12.21 6.44
C ALA A 61 13.51 12.51 7.01
N TYR A 62 12.67 11.49 7.21
CA TYR A 62 11.29 11.62 7.65
C TYR A 62 10.95 10.51 8.65
N ASP A 63 9.76 10.55 9.26
CA ASP A 63 9.26 9.48 10.13
C ASP A 63 8.44 8.46 9.31
N PRO A 64 9.07 7.35 8.86
CA PRO A 64 8.38 6.34 8.07
C PRO A 64 7.34 5.56 8.89
N GLN A 65 7.54 5.42 10.20
CA GLN A 65 6.66 4.64 11.06
C GLN A 65 5.29 5.33 11.19
N SER A 66 5.29 6.64 11.44
CA SER A 66 4.04 7.42 11.49
C SER A 66 3.34 7.44 10.13
N TYR A 67 4.09 7.54 9.03
CA TYR A 67 3.53 7.49 7.67
C TYR A 67 2.84 6.15 7.39
N ILE A 68 3.53 5.02 7.62
CA ILE A 68 2.98 3.67 7.45
C ILE A 68 1.72 3.50 8.30
N LYS A 69 1.76 3.88 9.59
CA LYS A 69 0.61 3.78 10.49
C LYS A 69 -0.59 4.60 10.00
N GLY A 70 -0.36 5.82 9.52
CA GLY A 70 -1.39 6.68 8.94
C GLY A 70 -2.06 6.06 7.72
N ARG A 71 -1.25 5.51 6.80
CA ARG A 71 -1.75 4.82 5.60
C ARG A 71 -2.59 3.60 5.94
N LEU A 72 -2.11 2.74 6.84
CA LEU A 72 -2.87 1.57 7.29
C LEU A 72 -4.18 1.96 7.97
N ALA A 73 -4.20 3.05 8.75
CA ALA A 73 -5.42 3.56 9.36
C ALA A 73 -6.44 4.06 8.32
N PHE A 74 -6.00 4.74 7.26
CA PHE A 74 -6.87 5.14 6.15
C PHE A 74 -7.41 3.94 5.38
N ALA A 75 -6.57 2.95 5.10
CA ALA A 75 -7.00 1.72 4.45
C ALA A 75 -8.08 0.99 5.26
N TYR A 76 -7.85 0.83 6.56
CA TYR A 76 -8.81 0.21 7.47
C TYR A 76 -10.15 0.94 7.50
N LYS A 77 -10.14 2.28 7.52
CA LYS A 77 -11.37 3.10 7.48
C LYS A 77 -12.12 2.91 6.16
N ALA A 78 -11.42 2.91 5.02
CA ALA A 78 -12.04 2.73 3.71
C ALA A 78 -12.67 1.33 3.58
N MET A 79 -12.04 0.28 4.11
CA MET A 79 -12.60 -1.08 4.10
C MET A 79 -13.87 -1.23 4.95
N LYS A 80 -14.10 -0.35 5.94
CA LYS A 80 -15.34 -0.39 6.75
C LYS A 80 -16.56 0.11 5.99
N THR A 81 -16.36 0.94 4.96
CA THR A 81 -17.44 1.56 4.19
C THR A 81 -17.75 0.80 2.91
N VAL A 82 -16.91 -0.16 2.51
CA VAL A 82 -17.22 -1.10 1.42
C VAL A 82 -18.40 -1.98 1.88
N PRO A 83 -19.53 -1.99 1.16
CA PRO A 83 -20.62 -2.90 1.45
C PRO A 83 -20.09 -4.33 1.49
N ARG A 84 -20.37 -5.05 2.57
CA ARG A 84 -20.17 -6.49 2.60
C ARG A 84 -21.28 -7.06 1.74
N ASP A 85 -20.95 -7.37 0.50
CA ASP A 85 -21.83 -8.17 -0.33
C ASP A 85 -21.87 -9.56 0.31
N ASP A 86 -22.91 -9.84 1.11
CA ASP A 86 -23.14 -11.15 1.73
C ASP A 86 -23.57 -12.21 0.68
N SER A 87 -23.24 -12.00 -0.60
CA SER A 87 -23.69 -12.80 -1.74
C SER A 87 -22.75 -13.97 -2.12
N HIS A 88 -21.78 -14.30 -1.27
CA HIS A 88 -20.93 -15.50 -1.44
C HIS A 88 -21.26 -16.64 -0.46
N THR A 89 -22.51 -16.75 -0.02
CA THR A 89 -23.09 -18.04 0.38
C THR A 89 -24.00 -18.54 -0.74
N ALA A 90 -23.43 -19.29 -1.68
CA ALA A 90 -24.15 -20.21 -2.56
C ALA A 90 -23.22 -21.37 -2.92
#